data_AF-A0A0C2Z8G3-F1
#
_entry.id   AF-A0A0C2Z8G3-F1
#
_cell.length_a   1.000
_cell.length_b   1.000
_cell.length_c   1.000
_cell.angle_alpha   90.00
_cell.angle_beta   90.00
_cell.angle_gamma   90.00
#
_symmetry.space_group_name_H-M   'P 1'
#
loop_
_entity.id
_entity.type
_entity.pdbx_description
1 polymer ?
#
loop_
_entity_poly.entity_id
_entity_poly.type
_entity_poly.pdbx_seq_one_letter_code
_entity_poly.pdbx_strand_id
1 'polypeptide(L)' 'MGQNIEMNQLNMIKNALQDYKGFTQGEKMYCINNLSEWISKDTSLGLMINELSLKSLDARPFLKQLGLVG' A
#
# COMPACT_ATOMS: atom_id res chain seq x y z
N MET A 1 -5.48 -20.32 -9.36
CA MET A 1 -6.49 -19.48 -8.66
C MET A 1 -5.81 -18.34 -7.87
N GLY A 2 -4.82 -17.62 -8.44
CA GLY A 2 -4.02 -16.61 -7.72
C GLY A 2 -4.39 -15.14 -8.00
N GLN A 3 -4.85 -14.84 -9.22
CA GLN A 3 -5.09 -13.44 -9.66
C GLN A 3 -6.21 -12.71 -8.90
N ASN A 4 -7.18 -13.45 -8.34
CA ASN A 4 -8.33 -12.85 -7.65
C ASN A 4 -7.97 -12.27 -6.27
N ILE A 5 -6.93 -12.81 -5.62
CA ILE A 5 -6.51 -12.35 -4.28
C ILE A 5 -5.70 -11.06 -4.40
N GLU A 6 -4.77 -11.01 -5.37
CA GLU A 6 -3.95 -9.83 -5.64
C GLU A 6 -4.80 -8.63 -6.05
N MET A 7 -5.78 -8.83 -6.96
CA MET A 7 -6.68 -7.75 -7.41
C MET A 7 -7.52 -7.18 -6.27
N ASN A 8 -7.99 -8.04 -5.34
CA ASN A 8 -8.78 -7.61 -4.20
C ASN A 8 -7.94 -6.84 -3.17
N GLN A 9 -6.74 -7.30 -2.83
CA GLN A 9 -5.84 -6.57 -1.92
C GLN A 9 -5.44 -5.21 -2.49
N LEU A 10 -5.15 -5.15 -3.78
CA LEU A 10 -4.74 -3.93 -4.48
C LEU A 10 -5.88 -2.89 -4.47
N ASN A 11 -7.13 -3.30 -4.68
CA ASN A 11 -8.29 -2.42 -4.58
C ASN A 11 -8.55 -1.94 -3.15
N MET A 12 -8.44 -2.82 -2.14
CA MET A 12 -8.60 -2.42 -0.74
C MET A 12 -7.58 -1.35 -0.33
N ILE A 13 -6.30 -1.54 -0.70
CA ILE A 13 -5.24 -0.59 -0.38
C ILE A 13 -5.43 0.73 -1.14
N LYS A 14 -5.82 0.69 -2.43
CA LYS A 14 -6.12 1.90 -3.21
C LYS A 14 -7.25 2.73 -2.57
N ASN A 15 -8.34 2.08 -2.19
CA ASN A 15 -9.48 2.77 -1.57
C ASN A 15 -9.07 3.40 -0.23
N ALA A 16 -8.39 2.64 0.62
CA ALA A 16 -7.95 3.16 1.91
C ALA A 16 -6.91 4.30 1.77
N LEU A 17 -6.03 4.25 0.76
CA LEU A 17 -5.07 5.32 0.48
C LEU A 17 -5.77 6.63 0.12
N GLN A 18 -6.91 6.58 -0.59
CA GLN A 18 -7.67 7.78 -0.92
C GLN A 18 -8.16 8.49 0.34
N ASP A 19 -8.64 7.73 1.33
CA ASP A 19 -9.19 8.25 2.58
C ASP A 19 -8.12 8.55 3.65
N TYR A 20 -6.91 8.00 3.50
CA TYR A 20 -5.85 8.17 4.48
C TYR A 20 -5.36 9.63 4.55
N LYS A 21 -5.51 10.26 5.73
CA LYS A 21 -5.14 11.68 5.93
C LYS A 21 -3.65 11.90 6.18
N GLY A 22 -2.89 10.85 6.46
CA GLY A 22 -1.47 10.94 6.79
C GLY A 22 -0.55 11.18 5.59
N PHE A 23 -1.06 11.05 4.36
CA PHE A 23 -0.31 11.28 3.13
C PHE A 23 -0.90 12.45 2.33
N THR A 24 -0.02 13.19 1.66
CA THR A 24 -0.37 14.20 0.66
C THR A 24 -0.91 13.54 -0.61
N GLN A 25 -1.55 14.33 -1.48
CA GLN A 25 -2.07 13.82 -2.75
C GLN A 25 -0.96 13.24 -3.65
N GLY A 26 0.24 13.84 -3.65
CA GLY A 26 1.38 13.35 -4.41
C GLY A 26 1.90 12.01 -3.90
N GLU A 27 1.96 11.84 -2.58
CA GLU A 27 2.36 10.58 -1.94
C GLU A 27 1.33 9.46 -2.20
N LYS A 28 0.04 9.79 -2.15
CA LYS A 28 -1.04 8.87 -2.52
C LYS A 28 -0.91 8.40 -3.96
N MET A 29 -0.71 9.32 -4.91
CA MET A 29 -0.52 8.97 -6.31
C MET A 29 0.73 8.11 -6.51
N TYR A 30 1.83 8.45 -5.83
CA TYR A 30 3.05 7.64 -5.85
C TYR A 30 2.77 6.21 -5.36
N CYS A 31 2.08 6.04 -4.24
CA CYS A 31 1.68 4.72 -3.75
C CYS A 31 0.85 3.97 -4.79
N ILE A 32 -0.23 4.59 -5.28
CA ILE A 32 -1.18 3.97 -6.22
C ILE A 32 -0.51 3.51 -7.52
N ASN A 33 0.43 4.30 -8.04
CA ASN A 33 1.13 4.01 -9.30
C ASN A 33 2.12 2.83 -9.16
N ASN A 34 2.72 2.65 -7.98
CA ASN A 34 3.72 1.59 -7.76
C ASN A 34 3.13 0.35 -7.05
N LEU A 35 1.91 0.45 -6.50
CA LEU A 35 1.29 -0.60 -5.68
C LEU A 35 1.18 -1.95 -6.39
N SER A 36 0.87 -1.94 -7.69
CA SER A 36 0.77 -3.18 -8.49
C SER A 36 2.10 -3.90 -8.59
N GLU A 37 3.21 -3.16 -8.66
CA GLU A 37 4.55 -3.73 -8.70
C GLU A 37 4.96 -4.23 -7.32
N TRP A 38 4.62 -3.50 -6.26
CA TRP A 38 4.98 -3.88 -4.91
C TRP A 38 4.29 -5.17 -4.45
N ILE A 39 2.98 -5.31 -4.72
CA ILE A 39 2.19 -6.48 -4.32
C ILE A 39 2.52 -7.70 -5.20
N SER A 40 2.88 -7.51 -6.47
CA SER A 40 3.20 -8.64 -7.38
C SER A 40 4.60 -9.21 -7.14
N LYS A 41 5.56 -8.38 -6.71
CA LYS A 41 6.93 -8.82 -6.38
C LYS A 41 7.06 -9.35 -4.97
N ASP A 42 6.25 -8.83 -4.06
CA ASP A 42 6.23 -9.24 -2.67
C ASP A 42 4.77 -9.43 -2.24
N THR A 43 4.38 -10.69 -2.01
CA THR A 43 3.06 -11.00 -1.46
C THR A 43 2.88 -10.46 -0.05
N SER A 44 3.99 -10.07 0.61
CA SER A 44 3.98 -9.28 1.83
C SER A 44 4.07 -7.78 1.50
N LEU A 45 3.40 -6.94 2.29
CA LEU A 45 3.45 -5.48 2.11
C LEU A 45 4.81 -4.88 2.50
N GLY A 46 5.84 -5.71 2.68
CA GLY A 46 7.19 -5.35 3.08
C GLY A 46 7.85 -4.40 2.07
N LEU A 47 7.75 -4.71 0.78
CA LEU A 47 8.28 -3.83 -0.27
C LEU A 47 7.63 -2.43 -0.24
N MET A 48 6.31 -2.35 -0.05
CA MET A 48 5.61 -1.07 0.11
C MET A 48 6.11 -0.29 1.33
N ILE A 49 6.29 -0.95 2.48
CA ILE A 49 6.81 -0.32 3.70
C ILE A 49 8.22 0.22 3.46
N ASN A 50 9.09 -0.57 2.80
CA ASN A 50 10.47 -0.19 2.53
C ASN A 50 10.54 1.04 1.60
N GLU A 51 9.85 1.01 0.46
CA GLU A 51 9.84 2.11 -0.51
C GLU A 51 9.31 3.42 0.08
N LEU A 52 8.28 3.34 0.93
CA LEU A 52 7.76 4.49 1.64
C LEU A 52 8.74 4.99 2.72
N SER A 53 9.38 4.08 3.46
CA SER A 53 10.41 4.45 4.44
C SER A 53 11.60 5.16 3.79
N LEU A 54 12.00 4.78 2.58
CA LEU A 54 13.05 5.47 1.81
C LEU A 54 12.66 6.92 1.47
N LYS A 55 11.36 7.23 1.43
CA LYS A 55 10.83 8.59 1.26
C LYS A 55 10.50 9.28 2.57
N SER A 56 10.95 8.74 3.71
CA SER A 56 10.60 9.23 5.05
C SER A 56 9.09 9.17 5.35
N LEU A 57 8.36 8.27 4.70
CA LEU A 57 6.93 8.04 4.92
C LEU A 57 6.73 6.75 5.72
N ASP A 58 5.88 6.79 6.74
CA ASP A 58 5.52 5.61 7.50
C ASP A 58 4.21 5.00 6.97
N ALA A 59 4.31 3.83 6.36
CA ALA A 59 3.17 3.06 5.89
C ALA A 59 2.46 2.29 7.02
N ARG A 60 3.11 2.10 8.17
CA ARG A 60 2.58 1.27 9.27
C ARG A 60 1.26 1.77 9.83
N PRO A 61 1.02 3.08 10.08
CA PRO A 61 -0.28 3.54 10.56
C PRO A 61 -1.41 3.24 9.58
N PHE A 62 -1.13 3.41 8.28
CA PHE A 62 -2.06 3.08 7.21
C PHE A 62 -2.37 1.57 7.16
N LEU A 63 -1.33 0.73 7.18
CA LEU A 63 -1.48 -0.72 7.14
C LEU A 63 -2.16 -1.28 8.40
N LYS A 64 -1.94 -0.66 9.57
CA LYS A 64 -2.63 -0.99 10.81
C LYS A 64 -4.13 -0.69 10.74
N GLN A 65 -4.52 0.44 10.14
CA GLN A 65 -5.94 0.76 9.93
C GLN A 65 -6.65 -0.28 9.05
N LEU A 66 -5.92 -0.88 8.11
CA LEU A 66 -6.43 -1.93 7.24
C LEU A 66 -6.39 -3.34 7.87
N GLY A 67 -5.80 -3.50 9.06
CA GLY A 67 -5.58 -4.81 9.68
C GLY A 67 -4.58 -5.69 8.93
N LEU A 68 -3.71 -5.09 8.11
CA LEU A 68 -2.74 -5.81 7.27
C LEU A 68 -1.39 -6.03 7.98
N VAL A 69 -1.12 -5.29 9.05
CA VAL A 69 0.04 -5.46 9.93
C VAL A 69 -0.38 -5.30 11.39
N GLY A 70 0.25 -6.07 12.30
CA GLY A 70 0.09 -5.98 13.76
C GLY A 70 1.18 -5.12 14.40
#